data_AF-A0A1M7C3U0-F1
#
_entry.id   AF-A0A1M7C3U0-F1
#
_cell.length_a   1.000
_cell.length_b   1.000
_cell.length_c   1.000
_cell.angle_alpha   90.00
_cell.angle_beta   90.00
_cell.angle_gamma   90.00
#
_symmetry.space_group_name_H-M   'P 1'
#
loop_
_entity.id
_entity.type
_entity.pdbx_description
1 polymer ?
#
loop_
_entity_poly.entity_id
_entity_poly.type
_entity_poly.pdbx_seq_one_letter_code
_entity_poly.pdbx_strand_id
1 'polypeptide(L)'
;MESLYAEIVSNDIALKRLEKSIADLNSSKQDSIDSFYKFDNKMQGYRNVVQLTVTQIQDTILRNRMKLLVDTHVAKYDSLIAKHKHLLNDINKNDSTLDDLHLALKIVTTLPVIEKYQRDNLPQTTPLEGFLNQQHKTIQLADSLVNK
;
A
#
# COMPACT_ATOMS: atom_id res chain seq x y z
N MET A 1 3.12 11.30 -12.01
CA MET A 1 2.97 9.86 -12.30
C MET A 1 1.50 9.49 -12.39
N GLU A 2 0.69 9.77 -11.37
CA GLU A 2 -0.76 9.47 -11.38
C GLU A 2 -1.51 10.07 -12.57
N SER A 3 -1.27 11.34 -12.91
CA SER A 3 -1.92 11.98 -14.07
C SER A 3 -1.58 11.32 -15.40
N LEU A 4 -0.30 10.96 -15.60
CA LEU A 4 0.18 10.30 -16.80
C LEU A 4 -0.38 8.88 -16.92
N TYR A 5 -0.40 8.14 -15.82
CA TYR A 5 -1.02 6.82 -15.79
C TYR A 5 -2.52 6.89 -16.09
N ALA A 6 -3.25 7.85 -15.49
CA ALA A 6 -4.66 8.05 -15.75
C ALA A 6 -4.96 8.37 -17.22
N GLU A 7 -4.09 9.14 -17.89
CA GLU A 7 -4.19 9.39 -19.33
C GLU A 7 -4.02 8.10 -20.15
N ILE A 8 -3.03 7.26 -19.81
CA ILE A 8 -2.84 5.95 -20.46
C ILE A 8 -4.06 5.05 -20.24
N VAL A 9 -4.54 4.94 -18.99
CA VAL A 9 -5.76 4.19 -18.64
C VAL A 9 -6.94 4.68 -19.46
N SER A 10 -7.11 6.00 -19.64
CA SER A 10 -8.24 6.57 -20.40
C SER A 10 -8.31 6.08 -21.85
N ASN A 11 -7.21 5.56 -22.40
CA ASN A 11 -7.11 5.08 -23.77
C ASN A 11 -6.96 3.54 -23.88
N ASP A 12 -6.76 2.82 -22.77
CA ASP A 12 -6.56 1.36 -22.77
C ASP A 12 -7.71 0.61 -22.07
N ILE A 13 -8.38 -0.29 -22.81
CA ILE A 13 -9.54 -1.04 -22.32
C ILE A 13 -9.16 -2.03 -21.21
N ALA A 14 -7.99 -2.67 -21.32
CA ALA A 14 -7.54 -3.65 -20.33
C ALA A 14 -7.20 -2.97 -19.01
N LEU A 15 -6.52 -1.81 -19.06
CA LEU A 15 -6.22 -1.02 -17.88
C LEU A 15 -7.49 -0.47 -17.23
N LYS A 16 -8.46 0.05 -17.99
CA LYS A 16 -9.77 0.45 -17.42
C LYS A 16 -10.46 -0.68 -16.68
N ARG A 17 -10.43 -1.89 -17.26
CA ARG A 17 -11.05 -3.06 -16.62
C ARG A 17 -10.34 -3.40 -15.32
N LEU A 18 -9.01 -3.34 -15.30
CA LEU A 18 -8.22 -3.57 -14.09
C LEU A 18 -8.54 -2.54 -13.00
N GLU A 19 -8.51 -1.24 -13.32
CA GLU A 19 -8.84 -0.18 -12.35
C GLU A 19 -10.25 -0.35 -11.77
N LYS A 20 -11.22 -0.71 -12.63
CA LYS A 20 -12.57 -1.02 -12.17
C LYS A 20 -12.58 -2.22 -11.22
N SER A 21 -11.88 -3.30 -11.56
CA SER A 21 -11.80 -4.49 -10.70
C SER A 21 -11.14 -4.18 -9.35
N ILE A 22 -10.08 -3.38 -9.32
CA ILE A 22 -9.43 -2.94 -8.08
C ILE A 22 -10.40 -2.10 -7.24
N ALA A 23 -11.12 -1.15 -7.86
CA ALA A 23 -12.11 -0.33 -7.17
C ALA A 23 -13.29 -1.16 -6.61
N ASP A 24 -13.81 -2.10 -7.41
CA ASP A 24 -14.91 -2.99 -7.01
C ASP A 24 -14.46 -3.92 -5.84
N LEU A 25 -13.22 -4.42 -5.85
CA LEU A 25 -12.66 -5.19 -4.72
C LEU A 25 -12.51 -4.33 -3.45
N ASN A 26 -11.93 -3.14 -3.58
CA ASN A 26 -11.71 -2.25 -2.44
C ASN A 26 -13.02 -1.81 -1.78
N SER A 27 -14.05 -1.54 -2.58
CA SER A 27 -15.38 -1.15 -2.08
C SER A 27 -16.15 -2.29 -1.43
N SER A 28 -15.98 -3.53 -1.90
CA SER A 28 -16.70 -4.70 -1.37
C SER A 28 -15.98 -5.43 -0.22
N LYS A 29 -14.71 -5.08 0.04
CA LYS A 29 -13.88 -5.71 1.08
C LYS A 29 -14.52 -5.64 2.45
N GLN A 30 -14.95 -4.46 2.90
CA GLN A 30 -15.48 -4.28 4.24
C GLN A 30 -16.71 -5.16 4.45
N ASP A 31 -17.67 -5.15 3.53
CA ASP A 31 -18.89 -5.95 3.60
C ASP A 31 -18.59 -7.45 3.70
N SER A 32 -17.54 -7.91 3.02
CA SER A 32 -17.14 -9.32 2.99
C SER A 32 -16.54 -9.82 4.31
N ILE A 33 -15.89 -8.94 5.08
CA ILE A 33 -15.15 -9.32 6.30
C ILE A 33 -15.85 -8.88 7.59
N ASP A 34 -16.72 -7.89 7.52
CA ASP A 34 -17.30 -7.19 8.68
C ASP A 34 -18.08 -8.11 9.62
N SER A 35 -18.88 -9.02 9.06
CA SER A 35 -19.69 -9.96 9.85
C SER A 35 -18.82 -10.83 10.77
N PHE A 36 -17.69 -11.32 10.26
CA PHE A 36 -16.77 -12.13 11.05
C PHE A 36 -16.02 -11.27 12.07
N TYR A 37 -15.53 -10.08 11.71
CA TYR A 37 -14.87 -9.19 12.66
C TYR A 37 -15.79 -8.81 13.82
N LYS A 38 -17.05 -8.47 13.55
CA LYS A 38 -18.05 -8.17 14.59
C LYS A 38 -18.26 -9.36 15.52
N PHE A 39 -18.39 -10.57 14.96
CA PHE A 39 -18.52 -11.79 15.74
C PHE A 39 -17.29 -12.06 16.61
N ASP A 40 -16.09 -12.04 16.02
CA ASP A 40 -14.83 -12.32 16.72
C ASP A 40 -14.55 -11.28 17.82
N ASN A 41 -14.74 -9.99 17.54
CA ASN A 41 -14.60 -8.92 18.52
C ASN A 41 -15.54 -9.11 19.71
N LYS A 42 -16.80 -9.48 19.46
CA LYS A 42 -17.77 -9.76 20.53
C LYS A 42 -17.34 -10.95 21.37
N MET A 43 -16.82 -12.00 20.72
CA MET A 43 -16.34 -13.18 21.42
C MET A 43 -15.10 -12.92 22.26
N GLN A 44 -14.16 -12.11 21.76
CA GLN A 44 -13.01 -11.64 22.54
C GLN A 44 -13.48 -10.84 23.77
N GLY A 45 -14.51 -9.99 23.63
CA GLY A 45 -15.13 -9.30 24.76
C GLY A 45 -15.66 -10.24 25.84
N TYR A 46 -16.41 -11.27 25.46
CA TYR A 46 -16.90 -12.28 26.41
C TYR A 46 -15.77 -13.06 27.07
N ARG A 47 -14.74 -13.44 26.31
CA ARG A 47 -13.55 -14.11 26.86
C ARG A 47 -12.87 -13.25 27.92
N ASN A 48 -12.68 -11.95 27.64
CA ASN A 48 -12.03 -11.04 28.58
C ASN A 48 -12.81 -10.93 29.89
N VAL A 49 -14.14 -10.82 29.83
CA VAL A 49 -15.00 -10.82 31.03
C VAL A 49 -14.81 -12.09 31.84
N VAL A 50 -14.87 -13.27 31.19
CA VAL A 50 -14.68 -14.56 31.88
C VAL A 50 -13.30 -14.65 32.54
N GLN A 51 -12.25 -14.25 31.84
CA GLN A 51 -10.88 -14.26 32.38
C GLN A 51 -10.76 -13.35 33.62
N LEU A 52 -11.33 -12.15 33.58
CA LEU A 52 -11.36 -11.23 34.72
C LEU A 52 -12.17 -11.78 35.89
N THR A 53 -13.31 -12.42 35.65
CA THR A 53 -14.10 -13.05 36.73
C THR A 53 -13.31 -14.18 37.40
N VAL A 54 -12.57 -14.98 36.62
CA VAL A 54 -11.73 -16.06 37.17
C VAL A 54 -10.63 -15.51 38.08
N THR A 55 -10.04 -14.35 37.79
CA THR A 55 -8.98 -13.77 38.65
C THR A 55 -9.48 -13.30 40.00
N GLN A 56 -10.78 -13.01 40.14
CA GLN A 56 -11.40 -12.58 41.40
C GLN A 56 -11.57 -13.72 42.42
N ILE A 57 -11.49 -14.99 41.98
CA ILE A 57 -11.61 -16.17 42.84
C ILE A 57 -10.45 -16.21 43.83
N GLN A 58 -10.74 -16.16 45.13
CA GLN A 58 -9.71 -16.14 46.19
C GLN A 58 -9.06 -17.52 46.42
N ASP A 59 -9.85 -18.59 46.38
CA ASP A 59 -9.36 -19.97 46.44
C ASP A 59 -8.45 -20.24 45.23
N THR A 60 -7.16 -20.41 45.52
CA THR A 60 -6.12 -20.53 44.50
C THR A 60 -6.24 -21.84 43.70
N ILE A 61 -6.68 -22.93 44.33
CA ILE A 61 -6.86 -24.23 43.70
C ILE A 61 -8.05 -24.16 42.75
N LEU A 62 -9.17 -23.61 43.23
CA LEU A 62 -10.37 -23.41 42.41
C LEU A 62 -10.09 -22.47 41.23
N ARG A 63 -9.41 -21.34 41.49
CA ARG A 63 -9.02 -20.37 40.44
C ARG A 63 -8.20 -21.03 39.35
N ASN A 64 -7.20 -21.83 39.70
CA ASN A 64 -6.35 -22.50 38.72
C ASN A 64 -7.13 -23.52 37.89
N ARG A 65 -8.06 -24.27 38.52
CA ARG A 65 -8.96 -25.17 37.80
C ARG A 65 -9.86 -24.43 36.81
N MET A 66 -10.41 -23.28 37.20
CA MET A 66 -11.24 -22.45 36.32
C MET A 66 -10.44 -21.84 35.18
N LYS A 67 -9.19 -21.41 35.41
CA LYS A 67 -8.30 -20.95 34.33
C LYS A 67 -8.11 -22.03 33.26
N LEU A 68 -7.77 -23.25 33.67
CA LEU A 68 -7.58 -24.38 32.74
C LEU A 68 -8.84 -24.69 31.93
N LEU A 69 -10.01 -24.64 32.57
CA LEU A 69 -11.29 -24.80 31.89
C LEU A 69 -11.49 -23.71 30.82
N VAL A 70 -11.27 -22.44 31.17
CA VAL A 70 -11.36 -21.32 30.23
C VAL A 70 -10.40 -21.49 29.06
N ASP A 71 -9.14 -21.83 29.33
CA ASP A 71 -8.12 -22.03 28.29
C ASP A 71 -8.50 -23.15 27.32
N THR A 72 -9.13 -24.23 27.82
CA THR A 72 -9.66 -25.32 26.98
C THR A 72 -10.75 -24.82 26.03
N HIS A 73 -11.68 -24.00 26.51
CA HIS A 73 -12.74 -23.42 25.67
C HIS A 73 -12.19 -22.40 24.67
N VAL A 74 -11.17 -21.63 25.04
CA VAL A 74 -10.46 -20.72 24.15
C VAL A 74 -9.81 -21.50 23.00
N ALA A 75 -9.07 -22.57 23.31
CA ALA A 75 -8.42 -23.39 22.27
C ALA A 75 -9.44 -23.99 21.29
N LYS A 76 -10.61 -24.43 21.80
CA LYS A 76 -11.70 -24.93 20.97
C LYS A 76 -12.28 -23.84 20.06
N TYR A 77 -12.44 -22.62 20.58
CA TYR A 77 -12.88 -21.48 19.77
C TYR A 77 -11.87 -21.11 18.70
N ASP A 78 -10.58 -21.05 19.04
CA ASP A 78 -9.51 -20.77 18.08
C ASP A 78 -9.48 -21.79 16.94
N SER A 79 -9.70 -23.08 17.25
CA SER A 79 -9.85 -24.12 16.23
C SER A 79 -11.10 -23.94 15.36
N LEU A 80 -12.23 -23.48 15.93
CA LEU A 80 -13.47 -23.22 15.19
C LEU A 80 -13.28 -22.11 14.14
N ILE A 81 -12.53 -21.06 14.50
CA ILE A 81 -12.34 -19.89 13.62
C ILE A 81 -11.06 -19.95 12.79
N ALA A 82 -10.28 -21.04 12.86
CA ALA A 82 -9.00 -21.17 12.16
C ALA A 82 -9.11 -20.90 10.65
N LYS A 83 -10.16 -21.43 10.00
CA LYS A 83 -10.42 -21.18 8.57
C LYS A 83 -10.69 -19.70 8.27
N HIS A 84 -11.43 -19.01 9.13
CA HIS A 84 -11.70 -17.58 8.97
C HIS A 84 -10.42 -16.75 9.10
N LYS A 85 -9.60 -17.04 10.13
CA LYS A 85 -8.29 -16.41 10.32
C LYS A 85 -7.36 -16.64 9.13
N HIS A 86 -7.35 -17.85 8.57
CA HIS A 86 -6.58 -18.16 7.37
C HIS A 86 -7.03 -17.34 6.16
N LEU A 87 -8.34 -17.29 5.88
CA LEU A 87 -8.88 -16.52 4.77
C LEU A 87 -8.60 -15.01 4.91
N LEU A 88 -8.74 -14.45 6.11
CA LEU A 88 -8.39 -13.04 6.37
C LEU A 88 -6.91 -12.75 6.12
N ASN A 89 -6.03 -13.67 6.52
CA ASN A 89 -4.60 -13.56 6.26
C ASN A 89 -4.29 -13.62 4.76
N ASP A 90 -4.95 -14.51 4.01
CA ASP A 90 -4.79 -14.59 2.56
C ASP A 90 -5.32 -13.34 1.85
N ILE A 91 -6.46 -12.80 2.29
CA ILE A 91 -6.99 -11.53 1.79
C ILE A 91 -5.96 -10.42 1.99
N ASN A 92 -5.42 -10.26 3.20
CA ASN A 92 -4.44 -9.22 3.49
C ASN A 92 -3.15 -9.37 2.65
N LYS A 93 -2.66 -10.61 2.44
CA LYS A 93 -1.51 -10.88 1.57
C LYS A 93 -1.80 -10.54 0.11
N ASN A 94 -3.00 -10.89 -0.36
CA ASN A 94 -3.41 -10.60 -1.73
C ASN A 94 -3.60 -9.10 -1.94
N ASP A 95 -4.08 -8.35 -0.95
CA ASP A 95 -4.16 -6.89 -1.01
C ASP A 95 -2.77 -6.27 -1.19
N SER A 96 -1.80 -6.65 -0.36
CA SER A 96 -0.41 -6.17 -0.51
C SER A 96 0.20 -6.55 -1.86
N THR A 97 -0.06 -7.77 -2.32
CA THR A 97 0.42 -8.24 -3.63
C THR A 97 -0.21 -7.43 -4.77
N LEU A 98 -1.51 -7.14 -4.69
CA LEU A 98 -2.23 -6.36 -5.69
C LEU A 98 -1.75 -4.90 -5.73
N ASP A 99 -1.50 -4.30 -4.57
CA ASP A 99 -0.94 -2.95 -4.45
C ASP A 99 0.46 -2.86 -5.06
N ASP A 100 1.34 -3.81 -4.74
CA ASP A 100 2.69 -3.87 -5.30
C ASP A 100 2.68 -4.05 -6.82
N LEU A 101 1.83 -4.96 -7.33
CA LEU A 101 1.67 -5.19 -8.76
C LEU A 101 1.09 -3.96 -9.47
N HIS A 102 0.14 -3.27 -8.83
CA HIS A 102 -0.44 -2.04 -9.39
C HIS A 102 0.61 -0.93 -9.47
N LEU A 103 1.44 -0.75 -8.44
CA LEU A 103 2.57 0.20 -8.46
C LEU A 103 3.58 -0.15 -9.57
N ALA A 104 3.95 -1.43 -9.69
CA ALA A 104 4.85 -1.89 -10.75
C ALA A 104 4.27 -1.63 -12.14
N LEU A 105 2.97 -1.89 -12.33
CA LEU A 105 2.28 -1.61 -13.59
C LEU A 105 2.29 -0.13 -13.93
N LYS A 106 2.05 0.76 -12.96
CA LYS A 106 2.15 2.22 -13.17
C LYS A 106 3.54 2.61 -13.64
N ILE A 107 4.60 2.05 -13.07
CA ILE A 107 5.98 2.33 -13.49
C ILE A 107 6.21 1.85 -14.93
N VAL A 108 5.91 0.58 -15.21
CA VAL A 108 6.19 -0.05 -16.52
C VAL A 108 5.39 0.61 -17.64
N THR A 109 4.18 1.09 -17.38
CA THR A 109 3.34 1.77 -18.37
C THR A 109 3.74 3.23 -18.58
N THR A 110 4.13 3.95 -17.53
CA THR A 110 4.45 5.38 -17.64
C THR A 110 5.87 5.65 -18.13
N LEU A 111 6.84 4.79 -17.81
CA LEU A 111 8.25 5.00 -18.17
C LEU A 111 8.48 5.15 -19.68
N PRO A 112 7.91 4.33 -20.57
CA PRO A 112 8.08 4.50 -22.02
C PRO A 112 7.52 5.83 -22.53
N VAL A 113 6.45 6.34 -21.92
CA VAL A 113 5.86 7.63 -22.30
C VAL A 113 6.77 8.77 -21.87
N ILE A 114 7.38 8.68 -20.68
CA ILE A 114 8.39 9.64 -20.22
C ILE A 114 9.60 9.63 -21.16
N GLU A 115 10.13 8.47 -21.50
CA GLU A 115 11.27 8.33 -22.40
C GLU A 115 10.97 8.87 -23.81
N LYS A 116 9.75 8.63 -24.31
CA LYS A 116 9.29 9.21 -25.57
C LYS A 116 9.26 10.74 -25.49
N TYR A 117 8.69 11.30 -24.43
CA TYR A 117 8.66 12.74 -24.24
C TYR A 117 10.06 13.33 -24.20
N GLN A 118 10.98 12.71 -23.44
CA GLN A 118 12.39 13.12 -23.39
C GLN A 118 13.00 13.13 -24.78
N ARG A 119 12.86 12.05 -25.56
CA ARG A 119 13.42 11.95 -26.91
C ARG A 119 12.84 12.99 -27.86
N ASP A 120 11.52 13.17 -27.83
CA ASP A 120 10.79 14.00 -28.78
C ASP A 120 10.90 15.50 -28.46
N ASN A 121 11.20 15.86 -27.21
CA ASN A 121 11.18 17.25 -26.72
C ASN A 121 12.52 17.73 -26.16
N LEU A 122 13.59 16.93 -26.22
CA LEU A 122 14.92 17.37 -25.78
C LEU A 122 15.39 18.55 -26.66
N PRO A 123 15.59 19.75 -26.09
CA PRO A 123 16.06 20.88 -26.87
C PRO A 123 17.50 20.66 -27.35
N GLN A 124 17.81 21.20 -28.52
CA GLN A 124 19.18 21.20 -29.05
C GLN A 124 20.12 21.99 -28.13
N THR A 125 21.38 21.57 -28.02
CA THR A 125 22.39 22.25 -27.18
C THR A 125 22.94 23.51 -27.81
N THR A 126 22.77 23.69 -29.13
CA THR A 126 23.35 24.82 -29.88
C THR A 126 23.05 26.21 -29.29
N PRO A 127 21.84 26.53 -28.81
CA PRO A 127 21.59 27.83 -28.17
C PRO A 127 22.39 28.02 -26.87
N LEU A 128 22.56 26.94 -26.08
CA LEU A 128 23.34 26.97 -24.85
C LEU A 128 24.83 27.16 -25.15
N GLU A 129 25.35 26.42 -26.14
CA GLU A 129 26.73 26.57 -26.62
C GLU A 129 26.99 27.98 -27.16
N GLY A 130 26.03 28.53 -27.91
CA GLY A 130 26.09 29.89 -28.42
C GLY A 130 26.19 30.93 -27.31
N PHE A 131 25.34 30.80 -26.28
CA PHE A 131 25.36 31.70 -25.11
C PHE A 131 26.65 31.57 -24.30
N LEU A 132 27.13 30.34 -24.07
CA LEU A 132 28.40 30.08 -23.37
C LEU A 132 29.57 30.75 -24.10
N ASN A 133 29.62 30.66 -25.43
CA ASN A 133 30.64 31.32 -26.23
C ASN A 133 30.57 32.87 -26.12
N GLN A 134 29.37 33.45 -26.06
CA GLN A 134 29.21 34.87 -25.80
C GLN A 134 29.73 35.27 -24.41
N GLN A 135 29.47 34.46 -23.39
CA GLN A 135 30.03 34.70 -22.05
C GLN A 135 31.56 34.69 -22.07
N HIS A 136 32.18 33.67 -22.68
CA HIS A 136 33.64 33.59 -22.77
C HIS A 136 34.26 34.83 -23.42
N LYS A 137 33.69 35.30 -24.55
CA LYS A 137 34.15 36.52 -25.22
C LYS A 137 34.01 37.77 -24.34
N THR A 138 32.90 37.86 -23.60
CA THR A 138 32.63 39.00 -22.72
C THR A 138 33.59 39.03 -21.53
N ILE A 139 33.88 37.87 -20.94
CA ILE A 139 34.85 37.73 -19.84
C ILE A 139 36.25 38.12 -20.32
N GLN A 140 36.70 37.60 -21.47
CA GLN A 140 38.00 37.98 -22.05
C GLN A 140 38.12 39.49 -22.28
N LEU A 141 37.06 40.13 -22.77
CA LEU A 141 37.03 41.58 -22.94
C LEU A 141 37.13 42.29 -21.59
N ALA A 142 36.34 41.88 -20.58
CA ALA A 142 36.40 42.48 -19.26
C ALA A 142 37.79 42.35 -18.62
N ASP A 143 38.40 41.17 -18.66
CA ASP A 143 39.75 40.91 -18.14
C ASP A 143 40.80 41.79 -18.83
N SER A 144 40.68 41.99 -20.14
CA SER A 144 41.61 42.85 -20.91
C SER A 144 41.51 44.33 -20.53
N LEU A 145 40.36 44.76 -20.00
CA LEU A 145 40.13 46.14 -19.58
C LEU A 145 40.58 46.38 -18.13
N VAL A 146 40.53 45.36 -17.28
CA VAL A 146 40.97 45.44 -15.87
C VAL A 146 42.49 45.33 -15.75
N ASN A 147 43.13 44.45 -16.51
CA ASN A 147 44.57 44.17 -16.41
C ASN A 147 45.43 45.02 -17.38
N LYS A 148 44.98 46.24 -17.67
CA LYS A 148 45.68 47.19 -18.55
C LYS A 148 46.80 47.93 -17.86
#